data_AF-A0A850CDW8-F1
#
_entry.id   AF-A0A850CDW8-F1
#
_cell.length_a   1.000
_cell.length_b   1.000
_cell.length_c   1.000
_cell.angle_alpha   90.00
_cell.angle_beta   90.00
_cell.angle_gamma   90.00
#
_symmetry.space_group_name_H-M   'P 1'
#
loop_
_entity.id
_entity.type
_entity.pdbx_description
1 polymer ?
#
loop_
_entity_poly.entity_id
_entity_poly.type
_entity_poly.pdbx_seq_one_letter_code
_entity_poly.pdbx_strand_id
1 'polypeptide(L)'
;MDLVSQLPVVYTAHSKLSFYCRDVICEFVLRSGAVPLNPFRMFEYFLNDRVERDLVRRGNNNVVRIADETWVFGEISDGVLFEIEYALRLEKPVRYFSLGTELRDIKEIDVDEAAFEAGALEGGRRSEGELRRMMRSASHPQTCLAELPPSRAEERSMIGRMVERPVYLNFLDRELGEAVRFRLSHPVMEHALKCLLLGTASPLYCGISLVWENTGLAESSRRILASATQAGALH
;
A
#
# COMPACT_ATOMS: atom_id res chain seq x y z
N MET A 1 4.90 -21.26 16.31
CA MET A 1 5.66 -20.34 15.47
C MET A 1 6.82 -19.84 16.30
N ASP A 2 8.04 -20.01 15.82
CA ASP A 2 9.22 -19.38 16.44
C ASP A 2 9.14 -17.87 16.20
N LEU A 3 9.15 -17.07 17.27
CA LEU A 3 8.98 -15.62 17.17
C LEU A 3 10.29 -14.89 16.84
N VAL A 4 11.43 -15.59 16.87
CA VAL A 4 12.76 -15.00 16.64
C VAL A 4 13.47 -15.58 15.42
N SER A 5 12.86 -16.56 14.73
CA SER A 5 13.40 -17.09 13.48
C SER A 5 13.51 -15.99 12.43
N GLN A 6 14.64 -15.94 11.74
CA GLN A 6 14.85 -15.01 10.64
C GLN A 6 13.96 -15.38 9.45
N LEU A 7 13.26 -14.39 8.91
CA LEU A 7 12.47 -14.48 7.68
C LEU A 7 13.10 -13.58 6.61
N PRO A 8 12.95 -13.92 5.31
CA PRO A 8 13.38 -13.05 4.23
C PRO A 8 12.64 -11.71 4.31
N VAL A 9 13.35 -10.64 4.00
CA VAL A 9 12.85 -9.27 3.99
C VAL A 9 12.50 -8.88 2.56
N VAL A 10 11.28 -8.41 2.33
CA VAL A 10 10.75 -8.18 0.98
C VAL A 10 10.36 -6.71 0.81
N TYR A 11 10.92 -6.04 -0.19
CA TYR A 11 10.40 -4.75 -0.64
C TYR A 11 9.14 -4.96 -1.46
N THR A 12 8.02 -4.31 -1.10
CA THR A 12 6.76 -4.46 -1.84
C THR A 12 6.55 -3.26 -2.76
N ALA A 13 6.88 -3.42 -4.04
CA ALA A 13 6.70 -2.40 -5.05
C ALA A 13 5.25 -2.40 -5.56
N HIS A 14 4.59 -1.25 -5.53
CA HIS A 14 3.28 -1.06 -6.17
C HIS A 14 3.01 0.41 -6.42
N SER A 15 2.10 0.67 -7.36
CA SER A 15 1.74 2.04 -7.74
C SER A 15 1.24 2.88 -6.57
N LYS A 16 1.55 4.17 -6.61
CA LYS A 16 0.93 5.16 -5.71
C LYS A 16 -0.60 5.17 -5.83
N LEU A 17 -1.15 4.79 -6.99
CA LEU A 17 -2.60 4.70 -7.20
C LEU A 17 -3.23 3.56 -6.41
N SER A 18 -2.47 2.52 -6.06
CA SER A 18 -2.91 1.40 -5.23
C SER A 18 -2.46 1.53 -3.77
N PHE A 19 -2.15 2.75 -3.29
CA PHE A 19 -1.81 3.06 -1.90
C PHE A 19 -2.79 2.44 -0.88
N TYR A 20 -4.07 2.39 -1.23
CA TYR A 20 -5.11 1.82 -0.37
C TYR A 20 -4.98 0.30 -0.16
N CYS A 21 -4.25 -0.41 -1.02
CA CYS A 21 -4.00 -1.85 -0.90
C CYS A 21 -2.78 -2.20 -0.01
N ARG A 22 -2.08 -1.22 0.57
CA ARG A 22 -0.85 -1.46 1.37
C ARG A 22 -1.03 -2.50 2.48
N ASP A 23 -2.22 -2.58 3.09
CA ASP A 23 -2.49 -3.50 4.19
C ASP A 23 -2.68 -4.94 3.72
N VAL A 24 -3.42 -5.15 2.62
CA VAL A 24 -3.62 -6.51 2.07
C VAL A 24 -2.34 -7.07 1.45
N ILE A 25 -1.50 -6.20 0.88
CA ILE A 25 -0.14 -6.55 0.44
C ILE A 25 0.70 -7.02 1.63
N CYS A 26 0.72 -6.25 2.73
CA CYS A 26 1.46 -6.65 3.93
C CYS A 26 0.93 -7.95 4.54
N GLU A 27 -0.40 -8.15 4.57
CA GLU A 27 -1.01 -9.40 5.02
C GLU A 27 -0.54 -10.58 4.17
N PHE A 28 -0.57 -10.45 2.84
CA PHE A 28 -0.10 -11.48 1.93
C PHE A 28 1.35 -11.88 2.24
N VAL A 29 2.26 -10.91 2.27
CA VAL A 29 3.70 -11.14 2.50
C VAL A 29 3.97 -11.83 3.85
N LEU A 30 3.30 -11.38 4.92
CA LEU A 30 3.42 -11.99 6.24
C LEU A 30 2.94 -13.44 6.27
N ARG A 31 1.80 -13.72 5.62
CA ARG A 31 1.27 -15.09 5.51
C ARG A 31 2.14 -15.97 4.62
N SER A 32 2.84 -15.39 3.67
CA SER A 32 3.84 -16.06 2.82
C SER A 32 5.18 -16.32 3.51
N GLY A 33 5.33 -15.95 4.80
CA GLY A 33 6.53 -16.22 5.57
C GLY A 33 7.68 -15.24 5.32
N ALA A 34 7.38 -13.99 4.96
CA ALA A 34 8.36 -12.95 4.75
C ALA A 34 8.01 -11.65 5.50
N VAL A 35 8.97 -10.73 5.64
CA VAL A 35 8.79 -9.44 6.30
C VAL A 35 8.56 -8.34 5.25
N PRO A 36 7.37 -7.71 5.19
CA PRO A 36 7.11 -6.65 4.23
C PRO A 36 7.77 -5.33 4.64
N LEU A 37 8.63 -4.81 3.77
CA LEU A 37 9.06 -3.41 3.73
C LEU A 37 8.20 -2.65 2.72
N ASN A 38 6.96 -2.34 3.10
CA ASN A 38 6.04 -1.62 2.23
C ASN A 38 6.28 -0.10 2.30
N PRO A 39 6.58 0.59 1.17
CA PRO A 39 6.94 2.00 1.16
C PRO A 39 5.84 2.89 1.73
N PHE A 40 4.58 2.56 1.47
CA PHE A 40 3.42 3.31 1.96
C PHE A 40 3.04 2.98 3.41
N ARG A 41 3.63 1.94 4.03
CA ARG A 41 3.53 1.73 5.48
C ARG A 41 4.69 2.36 6.23
N MET A 42 5.88 2.44 5.62
CA MET A 42 7.05 3.05 6.25
C MET A 42 7.00 4.58 6.16
N PHE A 43 6.60 5.11 5.01
CA PHE A 43 6.63 6.55 4.74
C PHE A 43 5.27 7.13 4.35
N GLU A 44 4.18 6.38 4.44
CA GLU A 44 2.86 6.83 3.95
C GLU A 44 2.93 7.35 2.50
N TYR A 45 1.97 8.17 2.08
CA TYR A 45 2.01 8.79 0.76
C TYR A 45 3.01 9.96 0.75
N PHE A 46 4.25 9.71 0.29
CA PHE A 46 5.35 10.68 0.26
C PHE A 46 5.64 11.40 1.60
N LEU A 47 5.47 10.70 2.72
CA LEU A 47 5.56 11.27 4.07
C LEU A 47 4.68 12.51 4.22
N ASN A 48 3.53 12.51 3.54
CA ASN A 48 2.59 13.62 3.49
C ASN A 48 3.24 14.95 3.10
N ASP A 49 4.20 14.89 2.16
CA ASP A 49 4.98 16.03 1.65
C ASP A 49 5.68 16.85 2.75
N ARG A 50 5.97 16.25 3.91
CA ARG A 50 6.73 16.90 5.00
C ARG A 50 8.19 17.15 4.66
N VAL A 51 8.69 16.45 3.65
CA VAL A 51 10.03 16.59 3.09
C VAL A 51 9.92 16.53 1.57
N GLU A 52 10.96 17.00 0.88
CA GLU A 52 11.08 16.86 -0.57
C GLU A 52 10.85 15.41 -1.01
N ARG A 53 10.01 15.21 -2.02
CA ARG A 53 9.62 13.87 -2.51
C ARG A 53 10.82 13.02 -2.92
N ASP A 54 11.86 13.64 -3.46
CA ASP A 54 13.10 12.96 -3.84
C ASP A 54 13.88 12.41 -2.65
N LEU A 55 13.73 13.01 -1.46
CA LEU A 55 14.29 12.45 -0.23
C LEU A 55 13.57 11.14 0.15
N VAL A 56 12.24 11.10 0.02
CA VAL A 56 11.44 9.88 0.25
C VAL A 56 11.77 8.80 -0.78
N ARG A 57 11.86 9.17 -2.07
CA ARG A 57 12.29 8.24 -3.14
C ARG A 57 13.67 7.65 -2.88
N ARG A 58 14.63 8.48 -2.44
CA ARG A 58 15.95 8.00 -2.02
C ARG A 58 15.85 7.04 -0.83
N GLY A 59 14.97 7.32 0.13
CA GLY A 59 14.64 6.41 1.23
C GLY A 59 14.19 5.04 0.70
N ASN A 60 13.14 5.00 -0.14
CA ASN A 60 12.63 3.78 -0.77
C ASN A 60 13.73 3.00 -1.51
N ASN A 61 14.58 3.69 -2.27
CA ASN A 61 15.70 3.05 -2.96
C ASN A 61 16.70 2.40 -1.99
N ASN A 62 16.93 2.95 -0.80
CA ASN A 62 17.77 2.28 0.20
C ASN A 62 17.08 1.07 0.81
N VAL A 63 15.75 1.11 0.95
CA VAL A 63 14.96 -0.05 1.38
C VAL A 63 15.06 -1.19 0.36
N VAL A 64 14.93 -0.90 -0.95
CA VAL A 64 15.18 -1.90 -2.01
C VAL A 64 16.59 -2.50 -1.90
N ARG A 65 17.60 -1.67 -1.56
CA ARG A 65 18.98 -2.14 -1.34
C ARG A 65 19.14 -3.02 -0.12
N ILE A 66 18.30 -2.90 0.91
CA ILE A 66 18.40 -3.69 2.15
C ILE A 66 17.56 -4.98 2.07
N ALA A 67 16.44 -4.98 1.34
CA ALA A 67 15.56 -6.14 1.22
C ALA A 67 16.25 -7.35 0.54
N ASP A 68 15.91 -8.58 0.91
CA ASP A 68 16.41 -9.78 0.23
C ASP A 68 15.78 -9.94 -1.16
N GLU A 69 14.50 -9.57 -1.31
CA GLU A 69 13.73 -9.68 -2.55
C GLU A 69 12.87 -8.43 -2.83
N THR A 70 12.42 -8.26 -4.08
CA THR A 70 11.42 -7.26 -4.47
C THR A 70 10.17 -7.93 -5.04
N TRP A 71 9.01 -7.70 -4.45
CA TRP A 71 7.73 -8.24 -4.93
C TRP A 71 6.87 -7.11 -5.48
N VAL A 72 6.42 -7.26 -6.73
CA VAL A 72 5.68 -6.27 -7.50
C VAL A 72 4.20 -6.62 -7.48
N PHE A 73 3.33 -5.68 -7.08
CA PHE A 73 1.89 -5.90 -7.00
C PHE A 73 1.13 -4.95 -7.93
N GLY A 74 0.28 -5.52 -8.78
CA GLY A 74 -0.59 -4.77 -9.69
C GLY A 74 0.14 -4.20 -10.90
N GLU A 75 -0.39 -3.11 -11.45
CA GLU A 75 0.17 -2.46 -12.64
C GLU A 75 1.54 -1.81 -12.35
N ILE A 76 2.45 -1.93 -13.31
CA ILE A 76 3.80 -1.38 -13.24
C ILE A 76 3.77 0.09 -13.66
N SER A 77 3.89 0.97 -12.68
CA SER A 77 4.13 2.41 -12.87
C SER A 77 5.58 2.70 -13.28
N ASP A 78 5.87 3.94 -13.67
CA ASP A 78 7.23 4.42 -13.93
C ASP A 78 8.17 4.25 -12.72
N GLY A 79 7.67 4.57 -11.52
CA GLY A 79 8.39 4.41 -10.26
C GLY A 79 8.65 2.94 -9.94
N VAL A 80 7.65 2.08 -10.11
CA VAL A 80 7.78 0.63 -9.89
C VAL A 80 8.77 0.03 -10.91
N LEU A 81 8.74 0.48 -12.16
CA LEU A 81 9.70 0.04 -13.17
C LEU A 81 11.15 0.39 -12.78
N PHE A 82 11.37 1.60 -12.25
CA PHE A 82 12.68 1.99 -11.72
C PHE A 82 13.13 1.09 -10.56
N GLU A 83 12.22 0.75 -9.65
CA GLU A 83 12.49 -0.14 -8.51
C GLU A 83 12.86 -1.56 -8.97
N ILE A 84 12.14 -2.09 -9.97
CA ILE A 84 12.48 -3.36 -10.64
C ILE A 84 13.89 -3.27 -11.21
N GLU A 85 14.16 -2.30 -12.10
CA GLU A 85 15.48 -2.13 -12.72
C GLU A 85 16.62 -2.01 -11.70
N TYR A 86 16.34 -1.35 -10.57
CA TYR A 86 17.32 -1.20 -9.51
C TYR A 86 17.55 -2.49 -8.73
N ALA A 87 16.50 -3.24 -8.39
CA ALA A 87 16.62 -4.55 -7.77
C ALA A 87 17.41 -5.52 -8.66
N LEU A 88 17.15 -5.52 -9.97
CA LEU A 88 17.86 -6.35 -10.94
C LEU A 88 19.35 -6.02 -11.05
N ARG A 89 19.70 -4.73 -11.01
CA ARG A 89 21.12 -4.30 -10.96
C ARG A 89 21.83 -4.73 -9.68
N LEU A 90 21.08 -5.00 -8.62
CA LEU A 90 21.60 -5.52 -7.35
C LEU A 90 21.54 -7.06 -7.30
N GLU A 91 21.21 -7.73 -8.41
CA GLU A 91 21.09 -9.19 -8.53
C GLU A 91 20.07 -9.78 -7.54
N LYS A 92 19.01 -9.03 -7.22
CA LYS A 92 17.95 -9.48 -6.31
C LYS A 92 16.81 -10.18 -7.03
N PRO A 93 16.19 -11.20 -6.43
CA PRO A 93 14.99 -11.81 -6.97
C PRO A 93 13.84 -10.79 -7.08
N VAL A 94 13.13 -10.83 -8.20
CA VAL A 94 11.92 -10.05 -8.45
C VAL A 94 10.76 -10.97 -8.78
N ARG A 95 9.62 -10.79 -8.10
CA ARG A 95 8.40 -11.59 -8.26
C ARG A 95 7.20 -10.68 -8.55
N TYR A 96 6.20 -11.20 -9.25
CA TYR A 96 5.06 -10.42 -9.75
C TYR A 96 3.75 -11.01 -9.26
N PHE A 97 2.83 -10.14 -8.85
CA PHE A 97 1.55 -10.53 -8.27
C PHE A 97 0.40 -9.68 -8.82
N SER A 98 -0.75 -10.30 -9.01
CA SER A 98 -2.02 -9.59 -9.17
C SER A 98 -2.35 -8.78 -7.90
N LEU A 99 -3.24 -7.79 -8.03
CA LEU A 99 -3.63 -6.95 -6.92
C LEU A 99 -5.14 -6.72 -6.89
N GLY A 100 -5.71 -6.87 -5.69
CA GLY A 100 -7.06 -6.45 -5.35
C GLY A 100 -7.11 -6.00 -3.89
N THR A 101 -8.30 -5.67 -3.41
CA THR A 101 -8.51 -5.22 -2.03
C THR A 101 -8.60 -6.36 -1.02
N GLU A 102 -8.72 -7.60 -1.49
CA GLU A 102 -8.81 -8.78 -0.63
C GLU A 102 -7.69 -9.78 -0.94
N LEU A 103 -7.31 -10.56 0.09
CA LEU A 103 -6.20 -11.51 -0.02
C LEU A 103 -6.38 -12.51 -1.16
N ARG A 104 -7.62 -12.95 -1.42
CA ARG A 104 -7.96 -13.90 -2.51
C ARG A 104 -7.71 -13.34 -3.92
N ASP A 105 -7.56 -12.04 -4.04
CA ASP A 105 -7.32 -11.35 -5.31
C ASP A 105 -5.82 -11.22 -5.62
N ILE A 106 -4.95 -11.55 -4.66
CA ILE A 106 -3.50 -11.54 -4.82
C ILE A 106 -3.02 -12.96 -5.17
N LYS A 107 -2.46 -13.10 -6.36
CA LYS A 107 -1.90 -14.34 -6.90
C LYS A 107 -0.59 -14.04 -7.60
N GLU A 108 0.38 -14.93 -7.50
CA GLU A 108 1.59 -14.82 -8.31
C GLU A 108 1.24 -14.97 -9.78
N ILE A 109 1.80 -14.11 -10.63
CA ILE A 109 1.57 -14.06 -12.08
C ILE A 109 2.89 -14.17 -12.83
N ASP A 110 2.83 -14.62 -14.08
CA ASP A 110 4.00 -14.57 -14.93
C ASP A 110 4.37 -13.12 -15.28
N VAL A 111 5.65 -12.88 -15.54
CA VAL A 111 6.17 -11.59 -15.98
C VAL A 111 5.49 -11.08 -17.27
N ASP A 112 5.06 -11.98 -18.14
CA ASP A 112 4.35 -11.65 -19.37
C ASP A 112 2.88 -11.27 -19.12
N GLU A 113 2.32 -11.62 -17.97
CA GLU A 113 0.98 -11.18 -17.53
C GLU A 113 1.00 -9.81 -16.84
N ALA A 114 2.17 -9.34 -16.39
CA ALA A 114 2.30 -8.04 -15.75
C ALA A 114 1.95 -6.91 -16.72
N ALA A 115 0.97 -6.09 -16.32
CA ALA A 115 0.50 -4.92 -17.05
C ALA A 115 1.27 -3.67 -16.63
N PHE A 116 1.42 -2.72 -17.56
CA PHE A 116 2.01 -1.40 -17.30
C PHE A 116 0.90 -0.35 -17.18
N GLU A 117 1.09 0.63 -16.30
CA GLU A 117 0.18 1.77 -16.24
C GLU A 117 0.25 2.60 -17.53
N ALA A 118 -0.86 3.27 -17.86
CA ALA A 118 -0.86 4.24 -18.96
C ALA A 118 0.22 5.30 -18.74
N GLY A 119 1.09 5.49 -19.73
CA GLY A 119 2.20 6.44 -19.65
C GLY A 119 3.47 5.90 -18.97
N ALA A 120 3.45 4.72 -18.34
CA ALA A 120 4.65 4.16 -17.69
C ALA A 120 5.81 3.90 -18.67
N LEU A 121 5.48 3.72 -19.94
CA LEU A 121 6.45 3.50 -21.03
C LEU A 121 6.71 4.78 -21.86
N GLU A 122 5.99 5.86 -21.61
CA GLU A 122 6.12 7.11 -22.37
C GLU A 122 7.41 7.84 -21.94
N GLY A 123 8.34 8.02 -22.88
CA GLY A 123 9.65 8.64 -22.61
C GLY A 123 10.75 7.66 -22.17
N GLY A 124 10.47 6.36 -22.14
CA GLY A 124 11.44 5.32 -21.81
C GLY A 124 12.55 5.17 -22.88
N ARG A 125 13.78 4.91 -22.43
CA ARG A 125 14.92 4.59 -23.33
C ARG A 125 14.83 3.19 -23.96
N ARG A 126 13.91 2.34 -23.49
CA ARG A 126 13.79 0.92 -23.83
C ARG A 126 12.39 0.60 -24.31
N SER A 127 12.29 -0.25 -25.32
CA SER A 127 11.04 -0.84 -25.78
C SER A 127 10.46 -1.81 -24.75
N GLU A 128 9.14 -2.02 -24.78
CA GLU A 128 8.47 -2.99 -23.90
C GLU A 128 9.09 -4.40 -24.03
N GLY A 129 9.46 -4.82 -25.24
CA GLY A 129 10.10 -6.11 -25.47
C GLY A 129 11.46 -6.25 -24.78
N GLU A 130 12.25 -5.17 -24.71
CA GLU A 130 13.52 -5.14 -23.97
C GLU A 130 13.30 -5.21 -22.46
N LEU A 131 12.29 -4.49 -21.96
CA LEU A 131 11.91 -4.52 -20.55
C LEU A 131 11.45 -5.93 -20.14
N ARG A 132 10.56 -6.55 -20.91
CA ARG A 132 10.11 -7.93 -20.65
C ARG A 132 11.26 -8.93 -20.68
N ARG A 133 12.22 -8.77 -21.60
CA ARG A 133 13.42 -9.63 -21.66
C ARG A 133 14.28 -9.49 -20.40
N MET A 134 14.51 -8.25 -19.94
CA MET A 134 15.22 -7.97 -18.71
C MET A 134 14.49 -8.59 -17.51
N MET A 135 13.17 -8.39 -17.41
CA MET A 135 12.37 -8.91 -16.31
C MET A 135 12.36 -10.46 -16.29
N ARG A 136 12.28 -11.13 -17.46
CA ARG A 136 12.41 -12.60 -17.58
C ARG A 136 13.75 -13.15 -17.10
N SER A 137 14.85 -12.45 -17.40
CA SER A 137 16.19 -12.91 -17.01
C SER A 137 16.41 -12.96 -15.50
N ALA A 138 15.49 -12.38 -14.74
CA ALA A 138 15.55 -12.26 -13.29
C ALA A 138 14.55 -13.11 -12.53
N SER A 139 13.60 -13.75 -13.22
CA SER A 139 12.63 -14.66 -12.62
C SER A 139 13.36 -15.86 -12.02
N HIS A 140 13.69 -15.78 -10.73
CA HIS A 140 14.31 -16.90 -10.01
C HIS A 140 13.27 -18.00 -9.75
N PRO A 141 13.68 -19.27 -9.77
CA PRO A 141 12.79 -20.38 -9.49
C PRO A 141 12.17 -20.25 -8.10
N GLN A 142 10.87 -20.58 -8.02
CA GLN A 142 10.01 -20.53 -6.85
C GLN A 142 10.72 -20.99 -5.57
N THR A 143 11.01 -20.06 -4.65
CA THR A 143 10.94 -20.41 -3.23
C THR A 143 9.47 -20.62 -2.94
N CYS A 144 9.07 -21.89 -2.85
CA CYS A 144 7.71 -22.33 -2.58
C CYS A 144 7.09 -21.43 -1.51
N LEU A 145 6.10 -20.61 -1.88
CA LEU A 145 5.31 -19.89 -0.89
C LEU A 145 4.76 -20.98 0.02
N ALA A 146 5.09 -20.93 1.30
CA ALA A 146 4.45 -21.82 2.26
C ALA A 146 2.93 -21.67 2.07
N GLU A 147 2.21 -22.79 2.05
CA GLU A 147 0.75 -22.75 1.94
C GLU A 147 0.23 -21.74 2.97
N LEU A 148 -0.48 -20.73 2.46
CA LEU A 148 -1.02 -19.65 3.28
C LEU A 148 -1.85 -20.32 4.38
N PRO A 149 -1.51 -20.15 5.68
CA PRO A 149 -2.36 -20.68 6.72
C PRO A 149 -3.77 -20.10 6.55
N PRO A 150 -4.82 -20.85 6.90
CA PRO A 150 -6.20 -20.42 6.73
C PRO A 150 -6.41 -19.02 7.31
N SER A 151 -7.32 -18.27 6.69
CA SER A 151 -7.60 -16.91 7.11
C SER A 151 -8.15 -16.94 8.55
N ARG A 152 -7.80 -15.93 9.38
CA ARG A 152 -8.41 -15.82 10.73
C ARG A 152 -9.92 -15.57 10.66
N ALA A 153 -10.48 -15.29 9.49
CA ALA A 153 -11.92 -15.25 9.28
C ALA A 153 -12.55 -16.65 9.43
N GLU A 154 -11.85 -17.72 9.06
CA GLU A 154 -12.30 -19.10 9.21
C GLU A 154 -12.19 -19.58 10.67
N GLU A 155 -11.15 -19.18 11.41
CA GLU A 155 -11.00 -19.50 12.85
C GLU A 155 -12.00 -18.75 13.75
N ARG A 156 -12.42 -17.53 13.37
CA ARG A 156 -13.30 -16.67 14.20
C ARG A 156 -14.76 -17.14 14.24
N SER A 157 -15.12 -18.16 13.47
CA SER A 157 -16.45 -18.80 13.54
C SER A 157 -16.75 -19.40 14.93
N MET A 158 -15.76 -19.61 15.80
CA MET A 158 -15.95 -20.32 17.08
C MET A 158 -15.89 -19.48 18.37
N ILE A 159 -15.66 -18.16 18.33
CA ILE A 159 -15.65 -17.36 19.57
C ILE A 159 -16.45 -16.07 19.37
N GLY A 160 -17.71 -16.15 19.77
CA GLY A 160 -18.63 -15.02 19.82
C GLY A 160 -18.14 -13.93 20.76
N ARG A 161 -17.57 -12.87 20.18
CA ARG A 161 -17.69 -11.47 20.58
C ARG A 161 -17.31 -10.62 19.37
N MET A 162 -18.30 -9.97 18.76
CA MET A 162 -18.06 -8.85 17.83
C MET A 162 -17.42 -7.73 18.64
N VAL A 163 -16.09 -7.71 18.72
CA VAL A 163 -15.37 -6.47 18.97
C VAL A 163 -15.57 -5.66 17.70
N GLU A 164 -16.36 -4.59 17.78
CA GLU A 164 -16.54 -3.65 16.67
C GLU A 164 -15.16 -3.19 16.20
N ARG A 165 -14.81 -3.51 14.95
CA ARG A 165 -13.49 -3.22 14.41
C ARG A 165 -13.34 -1.69 14.31
N PRO A 166 -12.20 -1.12 14.73
CA PRO A 166 -11.93 0.30 14.51
C PRO A 166 -12.02 0.63 13.03
N VAL A 167 -12.55 1.81 12.72
CA VAL A 167 -12.61 2.34 11.36
C VAL A 167 -11.46 3.32 11.18
N TYR A 168 -10.55 3.03 10.24
CA TYR A 168 -9.41 3.89 9.94
C TYR A 168 -9.74 4.83 8.78
N LEU A 169 -9.71 6.13 9.06
CA LEU A 169 -9.96 7.19 8.11
C LEU A 169 -8.64 7.70 7.54
N ASN A 170 -8.37 7.34 6.29
CA ASN A 170 -7.24 7.86 5.53
C ASN A 170 -7.77 8.94 4.58
N PHE A 171 -7.44 10.20 4.84
CA PHE A 171 -7.72 11.27 3.91
C PHE A 171 -6.67 11.25 2.80
N LEU A 172 -7.10 10.79 1.63
CA LEU A 172 -6.24 10.72 0.46
C LEU A 172 -5.92 12.16 0.00
N ASP A 173 -4.70 12.36 -0.47
CA ASP A 173 -4.31 13.64 -1.04
C ASP A 173 -5.07 13.89 -2.37
N ARG A 174 -4.90 15.10 -2.91
CA ARG A 174 -5.59 15.52 -4.14
C ARG A 174 -5.24 14.66 -5.35
N GLU A 175 -3.97 14.26 -5.47
CA GLU A 175 -3.48 13.45 -6.59
C GLU A 175 -4.12 12.06 -6.58
N LEU A 176 -4.20 11.44 -5.40
CA LEU A 176 -4.77 10.12 -5.22
C LEU A 176 -6.30 10.14 -5.36
N GLY A 177 -6.97 11.20 -4.90
CA GLY A 177 -8.39 11.41 -5.16
C GLY A 177 -8.71 11.50 -6.66
N GLU A 178 -7.89 12.23 -7.43
CA GLU A 178 -8.05 12.32 -8.88
C GLU A 178 -7.83 10.97 -9.58
N ALA A 179 -6.86 10.18 -9.13
CA ALA A 179 -6.58 8.86 -9.69
C ALA A 179 -7.76 7.88 -9.54
N VAL A 180 -8.46 7.91 -8.42
CA VAL A 180 -9.67 7.10 -8.19
C VAL A 180 -10.96 7.80 -8.63
N ARG A 181 -10.84 8.92 -9.37
CA ARG A 181 -11.94 9.75 -9.87
C ARG A 181 -12.91 10.22 -8.79
N PHE A 182 -12.39 10.47 -7.59
CA PHE A 182 -13.17 10.92 -6.44
C PHE A 182 -12.57 12.20 -5.86
N ARG A 183 -13.34 13.30 -5.90
CA ARG A 183 -12.99 14.54 -5.19
C ARG A 183 -13.76 14.64 -3.89
N LEU A 184 -13.04 14.62 -2.79
CA LEU A 184 -13.61 14.83 -1.47
C LEU A 184 -13.89 16.32 -1.24
N SER A 185 -15.09 16.76 -1.61
CA SER A 185 -15.56 18.13 -1.35
C SER A 185 -15.94 18.31 0.13
N HIS A 186 -15.99 19.56 0.59
CA HIS A 186 -16.41 19.86 1.97
C HIS A 186 -17.79 19.26 2.32
N PRO A 187 -18.84 19.41 1.50
CA PRO A 187 -20.15 18.81 1.80
C PRO A 187 -20.10 17.27 1.86
N VAL A 188 -19.34 16.63 0.97
CA VAL A 188 -19.20 15.16 0.95
C VAL A 188 -18.45 14.66 2.17
N MET A 189 -17.36 15.34 2.55
CA MET A 189 -16.61 15.06 3.78
C MET A 189 -17.48 15.17 5.01
N GLU A 190 -18.17 16.31 5.16
CA GLU A 190 -19.03 16.57 6.31
C GLU A 190 -20.15 15.53 6.40
N HIS A 191 -20.78 15.20 5.28
CA HIS A 191 -21.81 14.17 5.24
C HIS A 191 -21.26 12.79 5.60
N ALA A 192 -20.13 12.38 5.03
CA ALA A 192 -19.50 11.10 5.33
C ALA A 192 -19.11 10.98 6.81
N LEU A 193 -18.49 12.02 7.38
CA LEU A 193 -18.13 12.06 8.80
C LEU A 193 -19.37 12.00 9.69
N LYS A 194 -20.44 12.74 9.37
CA LYS A 194 -21.70 12.65 10.11
C LYS A 194 -22.30 11.25 10.05
N CYS A 195 -22.32 10.63 8.88
CA CYS A 195 -22.82 9.27 8.71
C CYS A 195 -22.00 8.25 9.51
N LEU A 196 -20.67 8.41 9.58
CA LEU A 196 -19.81 7.57 10.40
C LEU A 196 -20.05 7.81 11.89
N LEU A 197 -20.01 9.06 12.35
CA LEU A 197 -20.17 9.43 13.75
C LEU A 197 -21.55 9.06 14.31
N LEU A 198 -22.60 9.12 13.50
CA LEU A 198 -23.97 8.79 13.91
C LEU A 198 -24.34 7.32 13.63
N GLY A 199 -23.64 6.66 12.70
CA GLY A 199 -24.02 5.36 12.16
C GLY A 199 -23.19 4.19 12.69
N THR A 200 -22.11 4.43 13.43
CA THR A 200 -21.32 3.36 14.04
C THR A 200 -20.90 3.69 15.47
N ALA A 201 -20.80 2.66 16.30
CA ALA A 201 -20.16 2.73 17.62
C ALA A 201 -18.68 2.31 17.58
N SER A 202 -18.17 1.89 16.41
CA SER A 202 -16.75 1.62 16.20
C SER A 202 -15.92 2.88 16.47
N PRO A 203 -14.79 2.77 17.17
CA PRO A 203 -13.87 3.89 17.31
C PRO A 203 -13.31 4.28 15.94
N LEU A 204 -13.38 5.57 15.62
CA LEU A 204 -12.80 6.13 14.40
C LEU A 204 -11.36 6.53 14.70
N TYR A 205 -10.42 6.05 13.89
CA TYR A 205 -9.01 6.41 13.96
C TYR A 205 -8.65 7.23 12.74
N CYS A 206 -7.99 8.37 12.94
CA CYS A 206 -7.43 9.15 11.86
C CYS A 206 -6.03 9.62 12.23
N GLY A 207 -5.09 9.67 11.28
CA GLY A 207 -3.80 10.29 11.53
C GLY A 207 -4.00 11.76 11.92
N ILE A 208 -4.00 12.08 13.22
CA ILE A 208 -4.39 13.43 13.68
C ILE A 208 -3.45 14.53 13.19
N SER A 209 -2.18 14.18 12.91
CA SER A 209 -1.20 15.04 12.25
C SER A 209 -1.63 15.44 10.83
N LEU A 210 -2.26 14.52 10.08
CA LEU A 210 -2.81 14.79 8.75
C LEU A 210 -3.98 15.75 8.77
N VAL A 211 -4.73 15.85 9.87
CA VAL A 211 -5.85 16.80 9.96
C VAL A 211 -5.35 18.22 10.24
N TRP A 212 -4.39 18.35 11.15
CA TRP A 212 -3.90 19.65 11.60
C TRP A 212 -2.82 20.27 10.71
N GLU A 213 -2.04 19.46 10.01
CA GLU A 213 -0.94 19.94 9.17
C GLU A 213 -1.29 19.99 7.68
N ASN A 214 -2.42 19.38 7.28
CA ASN A 214 -2.86 19.39 5.87
C ASN A 214 -3.43 20.77 5.52
N THR A 215 -2.65 21.52 4.75
CA THR A 215 -3.00 22.85 4.23
C THR A 215 -4.12 22.82 3.19
N GLY A 216 -4.43 21.66 2.62
CA GLY A 216 -5.53 21.42 1.69
C GLY A 216 -6.90 21.24 2.35
N LEU A 217 -6.95 21.04 3.68
CA LEU A 217 -8.23 20.98 4.41
C LEU A 217 -8.76 22.39 4.69
N ALA A 218 -10.02 22.62 4.32
CA ALA A 218 -10.73 23.84 4.66
C ALA A 218 -10.90 23.99 6.19
N GLU A 219 -10.96 25.23 6.65
CA GLU A 219 -11.10 25.57 8.08
C GLU A 219 -12.38 24.97 8.71
N SER A 220 -13.45 24.85 7.94
CA SER A 220 -14.69 24.23 8.39
C SER A 220 -14.57 22.71 8.59
N SER A 221 -13.83 22.00 7.73
CA SER A 221 -13.51 20.57 7.93
C SER A 221 -12.68 20.37 9.19
N ARG A 222 -11.70 21.25 9.43
CA ARG A 222 -10.88 21.26 10.63
C ARG A 222 -11.72 21.38 11.90
N ARG A 223 -12.70 22.30 11.94
CA ARG A 223 -13.58 22.45 13.10
C ARG A 223 -14.42 21.20 13.40
N ILE A 224 -14.94 20.52 12.38
CA ILE A 224 -15.72 19.29 12.56
C ILE A 224 -14.85 18.20 13.20
N LEU A 225 -13.63 18.01 12.69
CA LEU A 225 -12.70 17.01 13.20
C LEU A 225 -12.25 17.35 14.63
N ALA A 226 -12.02 18.62 14.96
CA ALA A 226 -11.71 19.08 16.32
C ALA A 226 -12.83 18.72 17.30
N SER A 227 -14.08 19.01 16.92
CA SER A 227 -15.25 18.68 17.74
C SER A 227 -15.40 17.17 17.93
N ALA A 228 -15.14 16.37 16.90
CA ALA A 228 -15.19 14.91 16.99
C ALA A 228 -14.11 14.35 17.94
N THR A 229 -12.88 14.90 17.90
CA THR A 229 -11.82 14.54 18.85
C THR A 229 -12.16 14.94 20.28
N GLN A 230 -12.68 16.16 20.50
CA GLN A 230 -13.11 16.61 21.83
C GLN A 230 -14.23 15.74 22.41
N ALA A 231 -15.12 15.24 21.55
CA ALA A 231 -16.19 14.31 21.93
C ALA A 231 -15.71 12.86 22.17
N GLY A 232 -14.42 12.57 21.96
CA GLY A 232 -13.86 11.23 22.09
C GLY A 232 -14.32 10.25 21.01
N ALA A 233 -14.90 10.75 19.91
CA ALA A 233 -15.40 9.93 18.80
C ALA A 233 -14.35 9.71 17.70
N LEU A 234 -13.28 10.52 17.70
CA LEU A 234 -12.15 10.43 16.77
C LEU A 234 -10.84 10.39 17.56
N HIS A 235 -10.04 9.35 17.32
CA HIS A 235 -8.76 9.09 17.97
C HIS A 235 -7.59 9.26 17.00
#